data_AF-A0A955HSX5-F1
#
_entry.id   AF-A0A955HSX5-F1
#
_cell.length_a   1.000
_cell.length_b   1.000
_cell.length_c   1.000
_cell.angle_alpha   90.00
_cell.angle_beta   90.00
_cell.angle_gamma   90.00
#
_symmetry.space_group_name_H-M   'P 1'
#
loop_
_entity.id
_entity.type
_entity.pdbx_description
1 polymer ?
#
loop_
_entity_poly.entity_id
_entity_poly.type
_entity_poly.pdbx_seq_one_letter_code
_entity_poly.pdbx_strand_id
1 'polypeptide(L)'
;MSDYRVADGFNVALGSLTTLDPQPRSAGIQYTRQSFAGDGTPINEGPYVVLIWDVIGTKTQYQSILTTFGLLSADSNDVTVYVRDENFDYVRMNGKAIKPLPGTGVEYKSYFIRDFTILIRDLEDVS
;
A
#
# COMPACT_ATOMS: atom_id res chain seq x y z
N MET A 1 -10.04 -10.42 -10.41
CA MET A 1 -10.33 -9.80 -9.09
C MET A 1 -9.93 -8.35 -9.20
N SER A 2 -10.67 -7.43 -8.57
CA SER A 2 -10.58 -5.99 -8.84
C SER A 2 -10.57 -5.17 -7.53
N ASP A 3 -9.86 -5.69 -6.52
CA ASP A 3 -9.84 -5.18 -5.16
C ASP A 3 -8.41 -5.17 -4.60
N TYR A 4 -8.11 -4.18 -3.76
CA TYR A 4 -6.81 -4.11 -3.08
C TYR A 4 -6.75 -5.15 -1.97
N ARG A 5 -5.64 -5.90 -1.94
CA ARG A 5 -5.40 -6.97 -0.95
C ARG A 5 -3.99 -6.91 -0.41
N VAL A 6 -3.81 -7.42 0.81
CA VAL A 6 -2.49 -7.51 1.45
C VAL A 6 -2.43 -8.68 2.42
N ALA A 7 -1.23 -9.19 2.65
CA ALA A 7 -0.85 -9.96 3.82
C ALA A 7 0.54 -9.51 4.29
N ASP A 8 0.83 -9.75 5.57
CA ASP A 8 2.17 -9.62 6.11
C ASP A 8 3.10 -10.72 5.58
N GLY A 9 4.37 -10.39 5.43
CA GLY A 9 5.41 -11.24 4.86
C GLY A 9 5.47 -11.20 3.33
N PHE A 10 6.57 -11.74 2.80
CA PHE A 10 6.80 -11.88 1.36
C PHE A 10 6.28 -13.20 0.82
N ASN A 11 6.04 -13.23 -0.48
CA ASN A 11 5.69 -14.41 -1.25
C ASN A 11 4.36 -15.08 -0.84
N VAL A 12 3.44 -14.32 -0.24
CA VAL A 12 2.12 -14.84 0.13
C VAL A 12 1.28 -15.08 -1.12
N ALA A 13 0.68 -16.27 -1.23
CA ALA A 13 -0.16 -16.63 -2.37
C ALA A 13 -1.38 -15.70 -2.49
N LEU A 14 -1.81 -15.38 -3.71
CA LEU A 14 -2.95 -14.48 -3.98
C LEU A 14 -4.23 -14.89 -3.23
N GLY A 15 -4.50 -16.19 -3.11
CA GLY A 15 -5.66 -16.71 -2.38
C GLY A 15 -5.60 -16.52 -0.86
N SER A 16 -4.42 -16.24 -0.31
CA SER A 16 -4.18 -15.98 1.12
C SER A 16 -4.08 -14.49 1.45
N LEU A 17 -4.12 -13.61 0.45
CA LEU A 17 -4.16 -12.17 0.66
C LEU A 17 -5.54 -11.76 1.20
N THR A 18 -5.55 -10.92 2.22
CA THR A 18 -6.77 -10.38 2.82
C THR A 18 -7.21 -9.16 2.02
N THR A 19 -8.48 -9.13 1.59
CA THR A 19 -9.08 -7.94 0.99
C THR A 19 -9.13 -6.81 2.01
N LEU A 20 -8.67 -5.62 1.63
CA LEU A 20 -8.70 -4.45 2.49
C LEU A 20 -10.14 -3.93 2.63
N ASP A 21 -10.60 -3.73 3.86
CA ASP A 21 -11.92 -3.16 4.13
C ASP A 21 -11.83 -2.11 5.24
N PRO A 22 -12.20 -0.84 4.97
CA PRO A 22 -12.64 -0.29 3.68
C PRO A 22 -11.56 -0.36 2.58
N GLN A 23 -11.98 -0.36 1.31
CA GLN A 23 -11.07 -0.29 0.17
C GLN A 23 -10.35 1.07 0.15
N PRO A 24 -9.01 1.10 0.04
CA PRO A 24 -8.28 2.35 -0.15
C PRO A 24 -8.49 2.91 -1.55
N ARG A 25 -8.23 4.20 -1.69
CA ARG A 25 -7.92 4.81 -2.99
C ARG A 25 -6.41 4.79 -3.22
N SER A 26 -5.99 4.64 -4.47
CA SER A 26 -4.58 4.69 -4.85
C SER A 26 -4.45 5.12 -6.30
N ALA A 27 -3.34 5.77 -6.63
CA ALA A 27 -2.96 6.07 -8.01
C ALA A 27 -2.36 4.85 -8.74
N GLY A 28 -2.15 3.73 -8.04
CA GLY A 28 -1.39 2.59 -8.54
C GLY A 28 0.10 2.70 -8.21
N ILE A 29 0.90 1.82 -8.80
CA ILE A 29 2.36 1.82 -8.67
C ILE A 29 2.90 3.12 -9.28
N GLN A 30 3.76 3.78 -8.50
CA GLN A 30 4.46 5.00 -8.84
C GLN A 30 5.96 4.76 -8.67
N TYR A 31 6.77 5.66 -9.22
CA TYR A 31 8.22 5.53 -9.17
C TYR A 31 8.83 6.81 -8.61
N THR A 32 9.82 6.66 -7.74
CA THR A 32 10.53 7.82 -7.16
C THR A 32 11.30 8.60 -8.21
N ARG A 33 11.75 7.94 -9.27
CA ARG A 33 12.42 8.57 -10.41
C ARG A 33 12.01 7.86 -11.70
N GLN A 34 11.70 8.68 -12.70
CA GLN A 34 11.46 8.24 -14.06
C GLN A 34 12.43 8.97 -14.99
N SER A 35 13.09 8.21 -15.85
CA SER A 35 13.90 8.74 -16.94
C SER A 35 13.58 7.99 -18.22
N PHE A 36 14.15 8.41 -19.34
CA PHE A 36 13.91 7.79 -20.64
C PHE A 36 15.25 7.45 -21.26
N ALA A 37 15.38 6.22 -21.75
CA ALA A 37 16.49 5.83 -22.60
C ALA A 37 16.45 6.60 -23.94
N GLY A 38 17.52 6.53 -24.72
CA GLY A 38 17.62 7.25 -26.00
C GLY A 38 16.57 6.84 -27.05
N ASP A 39 15.91 5.70 -26.85
CA ASP A 39 14.83 5.15 -27.67
C ASP A 39 13.42 5.52 -27.13
N GLY A 40 13.34 6.25 -26.01
CA GLY A 40 12.08 6.60 -25.36
C GLY A 40 11.55 5.54 -24.39
N THR A 41 12.28 4.44 -24.15
CA THR A 41 11.89 3.43 -23.16
C THR A 41 11.95 4.04 -21.75
N PRO A 42 10.87 3.97 -20.95
CA PRO A 42 10.89 4.46 -19.58
C PRO A 42 11.81 3.61 -18.71
N ILE A 43 12.70 4.26 -17.97
CA ILE A 43 13.51 3.68 -16.91
C ILE A 43 12.91 4.15 -15.59
N ASN A 44 12.28 3.21 -14.90
CA ASN A 44 11.50 3.43 -13.70
C ASN A 44 12.29 2.92 -12.48
N GLU A 45 12.58 3.80 -11.52
CA GLU A 45 13.40 3.49 -10.33
C GLU A 45 12.62 3.73 -9.03
N GLY A 46 12.86 2.86 -8.04
CA GLY A 46 12.26 2.93 -6.71
C GLY A 46 10.73 2.89 -6.77
N PRO A 47 10.13 1.76 -7.17
CA PRO A 47 8.68 1.62 -7.21
C PRO A 47 8.07 1.67 -5.81
N TYR A 48 6.94 2.36 -5.69
CA TYR A 48 6.17 2.50 -4.47
C TYR A 48 4.68 2.63 -4.78
N VAL A 49 3.84 2.37 -3.78
CA VAL A 49 2.39 2.62 -3.86
C VAL A 49 1.95 3.29 -2.56
N VAL A 50 1.01 4.23 -2.70
CA VAL A 50 0.35 4.88 -1.56
C VAL A 50 -1.11 4.45 -1.55
N LEU A 51 -1.53 3.87 -0.43
CA LEU A 51 -2.91 3.51 -0.16
C LEU A 51 -3.50 4.56 0.78
N ILE A 52 -4.64 5.14 0.41
CA ILE A 52 -5.22 6.27 1.11
C ILE A 52 -6.65 5.94 1.54
N TRP A 53 -7.00 6.31 2.76
CA TRP A 53 -8.35 6.29 3.29
C TRP A 53 -8.70 7.69 3.79
N ASP A 54 -9.65 8.35 3.13
CA ASP A 54 -10.03 9.72 3.49
C ASP A 54 -10.69 9.79 4.87
N VAL A 55 -11.45 8.75 5.22
CA VAL A 55 -12.12 8.62 6.51
C VAL A 55 -12.12 7.16 6.97
N ILE A 56 -11.64 6.93 8.19
CA ILE A 56 -11.82 5.68 8.94
C ILE A 56 -12.77 5.97 10.11
N GLY A 57 -13.89 5.26 10.12
CA GLY A 57 -15.01 5.53 11.02
C GLY A 57 -14.74 5.17 12.49
N THR A 58 -13.87 4.18 12.73
CA THR A 58 -13.65 3.64 14.07
C THR A 58 -12.19 3.30 14.35
N LYS A 59 -11.80 3.33 15.64
CA LYS A 59 -10.49 2.85 16.09
C LYS A 59 -10.26 1.38 15.71
N THR A 60 -11.29 0.54 15.81
CA THR A 60 -11.19 -0.89 15.49
C THR A 60 -10.85 -1.10 14.02
N GLN A 61 -11.50 -0.40 13.10
CA GLN A 61 -11.16 -0.48 11.67
C GLN A 61 -9.72 -0.05 11.40
N TYR A 62 -9.27 1.06 12.01
CA TYR A 62 -7.88 1.51 11.89
C TYR A 62 -6.89 0.44 12.38
N GLN A 63 -7.15 -0.16 13.55
CA GLN A 63 -6.32 -1.22 14.10
C GLN A 63 -6.35 -2.48 13.23
N SER A 64 -7.51 -2.87 12.69
CA SER A 64 -7.64 -4.00 11.77
C SER A 64 -6.79 -3.81 10.52
N ILE A 65 -6.83 -2.63 9.88
CA ILE A 65 -5.98 -2.34 8.73
C ILE A 65 -4.50 -2.47 9.13
N LEU A 66 -4.07 -1.82 10.21
CA LEU A 66 -2.68 -1.92 10.66
C LEU A 66 -2.26 -3.36 10.96
N THR A 67 -3.15 -4.19 11.52
CA THR A 67 -2.88 -5.61 11.75
C THR A 67 -2.69 -6.38 10.45
N THR A 68 -3.47 -6.11 9.40
CA THR A 68 -3.31 -6.80 8.10
C THR A 68 -1.95 -6.51 7.46
N PHE A 69 -1.37 -5.33 7.71
CA PHE A 69 -0.02 -4.99 7.27
C PHE A 69 1.08 -5.40 8.28
N GLY A 70 0.72 -5.93 9.45
CA GLY A 70 1.67 -6.19 10.54
C GLY A 70 2.28 -4.92 11.18
N LEU A 71 1.63 -3.76 11.01
CA LEU A 71 2.09 -2.44 11.47
C LEU A 71 1.51 -2.01 12.81
N LEU A 72 0.70 -2.86 13.47
CA LEU A 72 0.05 -2.48 14.73
C LEU A 72 1.10 -2.15 15.81
N SER A 73 2.16 -2.96 15.90
CA SER A 73 3.26 -2.83 16.88
C SER A 73 4.63 -2.53 16.25
N ALA A 74 4.72 -2.40 14.93
CA ALA A 74 5.97 -2.11 14.22
C ALA A 74 5.82 -0.86 13.35
N ASP A 75 6.92 -0.12 13.14
CA ASP A 75 6.92 1.08 12.30
C ASP A 75 7.01 0.76 10.80
N SER A 76 7.49 -0.44 10.48
CA SER A 76 7.47 -0.98 9.12
C SER A 76 7.40 -2.49 9.15
N ASN A 77 6.90 -3.09 8.07
CA ASN A 77 6.84 -4.53 7.92
C ASN A 77 6.94 -4.93 6.45
N ASP A 78 7.46 -6.11 6.19
CA ASP A 78 7.50 -6.70 4.86
C ASP A 78 6.10 -7.25 4.54
N VAL A 79 5.61 -7.01 3.33
CA VAL A 79 4.23 -7.36 2.92
C VAL A 79 4.19 -7.87 1.48
N THR A 80 3.17 -8.67 1.20
CA THR A 80 2.76 -9.03 -0.16
C THR A 80 1.45 -8.33 -0.46
N VAL A 81 1.38 -7.58 -1.55
CA VAL A 81 0.22 -6.76 -1.92
C VAL A 81 -0.33 -7.13 -3.29
N TYR A 82 -1.63 -6.91 -3.47
CA TYR A 82 -2.31 -6.95 -4.76
C TYR A 82 -2.84 -5.55 -5.08
N VAL A 83 -2.17 -4.85 -5.99
CA VAL A 83 -2.37 -3.42 -6.29
C VAL A 83 -2.38 -3.18 -7.79
N ARG A 84 -2.83 -2.00 -8.22
CA ARG A 84 -2.82 -1.63 -9.64
C ARG A 84 -1.44 -1.20 -10.11
N ASP A 85 -1.01 -1.67 -11.27
CA ASP A 85 0.16 -1.20 -12.00
C ASP A 85 -0.15 0.08 -12.80
N GLU A 86 0.82 0.52 -13.60
CA GLU A 86 0.71 1.66 -14.52
C GLU A 86 -0.34 1.48 -15.63
N ASN A 87 -0.74 0.26 -15.93
CA ASN A 87 -1.78 -0.08 -16.91
C ASN A 87 -3.15 -0.26 -16.26
N PHE A 88 -3.26 -0.03 -14.95
CA PHE A 88 -4.44 -0.28 -14.11
C PHE A 88 -4.80 -1.76 -13.96
N ASP A 89 -3.89 -2.66 -14.31
CA ASP A 89 -4.00 -4.10 -14.08
C ASP A 89 -3.56 -4.44 -12.65
N TYR A 90 -4.24 -5.38 -12.02
CA TYR A 90 -3.88 -5.79 -10.66
C TYR A 90 -2.74 -6.81 -10.68
N VAL A 91 -1.63 -6.41 -10.09
CA VAL A 91 -0.40 -7.18 -9.97
C VAL A 91 -0.11 -7.50 -8.50
N ARG A 92 0.57 -8.63 -8.28
CA ARG A 92 0.98 -9.08 -6.95
C ARG A 92 2.47 -8.78 -6.76
N MET A 93 2.78 -7.98 -5.75
CA MET A 93 4.13 -7.48 -5.47
C MET A 93 4.52 -7.73 -4.02
N ASN A 94 5.80 -7.94 -3.76
CA ASN A 94 6.38 -7.77 -2.43
C ASN A 94 6.75 -6.31 -2.20
N GLY A 95 6.84 -5.87 -0.94
CA GLY A 95 7.41 -4.57 -0.60
C GLY A 95 7.37 -4.26 0.90
N LYS A 96 7.91 -3.11 1.27
CA LYS A 96 7.99 -2.69 2.67
C LYS A 96 6.91 -1.66 2.99
N ALA A 97 5.92 -2.06 3.78
CA ALA A 97 4.89 -1.17 4.29
C ALA A 97 5.44 -0.31 5.43
N ILE A 98 5.09 0.97 5.44
CA ILE A 98 5.50 1.97 6.42
C ILE A 98 4.27 2.48 7.15
N LYS A 99 4.32 2.47 8.48
CA LYS A 99 3.26 2.99 9.33
C LYS A 99 3.20 4.52 9.23
N PRO A 100 2.01 5.12 9.06
CA PRO A 100 1.88 6.56 9.14
C PRO A 100 2.12 7.07 10.56
N LEU A 101 2.62 8.29 10.65
CA LEU A 101 2.83 8.98 11.91
C LEU A 101 1.71 10.01 12.14
N PRO A 102 1.24 10.23 13.38
CA PRO A 102 0.29 11.30 13.65
C PRO A 102 0.79 12.65 13.12
N GLY A 103 -0.04 13.34 12.31
CA GLY A 103 0.33 14.58 11.62
C GLY A 103 1.07 14.40 10.29
N THR A 104 1.45 13.16 9.96
CA THR A 104 2.11 12.78 8.69
C THR A 104 1.48 11.49 8.17
N GLY A 105 0.38 11.62 7.43
CA GLY A 105 -0.33 10.49 6.84
C GLY A 105 -1.32 9.79 7.77
N VAL A 106 -1.65 10.40 8.92
CA VAL A 106 -2.85 10.09 9.69
C VAL A 106 -3.18 11.25 10.63
N GLU A 107 -4.44 11.67 10.66
CA GLU A 107 -4.93 12.70 11.57
C GLU A 107 -6.19 12.24 12.30
N TYR A 108 -6.37 12.71 13.54
CA TYR A 108 -7.65 12.58 14.25
C TYR A 108 -8.36 13.93 14.26
N LYS A 109 -9.41 14.06 13.45
CA LYS A 109 -10.12 15.33 13.24
C LYS A 109 -11.61 15.13 13.05
N SER A 110 -12.40 16.01 13.65
CA SER A 110 -13.87 15.96 13.62
C SER A 110 -14.40 14.58 14.08
N TYR A 111 -13.79 14.03 15.13
CA TYR A 111 -14.11 12.72 15.74
C TYR A 111 -13.79 11.47 14.89
N PHE A 112 -13.19 11.64 13.71
CA PHE A 112 -12.79 10.56 12.82
C PHE A 112 -11.29 10.51 12.60
N ILE A 113 -10.78 9.33 12.25
CA ILE A 113 -9.43 9.19 11.70
C ILE A 113 -9.52 9.58 10.22
N ARG A 114 -8.68 10.50 9.78
CA ARG A 114 -8.70 11.09 8.44
C ARG A 114 -7.33 11.06 7.81
N ASP A 115 -7.33 11.16 6.48
CA ASP A 115 -6.13 11.23 5.66
C ASP A 115 -5.12 10.13 6.02
N PHE A 116 -5.66 8.93 6.29
CA PHE A 116 -4.88 7.77 6.69
C PHE A 116 -4.21 7.19 5.45
N THR A 117 -2.88 7.12 5.47
CA THR A 117 -2.09 6.67 4.33
C THR A 117 -1.11 5.58 4.75
N ILE A 118 -1.04 4.50 3.99
CA ILE A 118 0.04 3.52 4.09
C ILE A 118 0.90 3.65 2.84
N LEU A 119 2.18 3.94 3.05
CA LEU A 119 3.20 3.90 2.01
C LEU A 119 3.78 2.49 1.96
N ILE A 120 3.87 1.92 0.76
CA ILE A 120 4.58 0.66 0.51
C ILE A 120 5.66 0.97 -0.51
N ARG A 121 6.91 0.78 -0.13
CA ARG A 121 8.08 1.11 -0.95
C ARG A 121 8.89 -0.14 -1.26
N ASP A 122 9.89 0.03 -2.12
CA ASP A 122 10.80 -1.05 -2.55
C ASP A 122 9.99 -2.23 -3.13
N LEU A 123 9.02 -1.91 -4.00
CA LEU A 123 8.17 -2.94 -4.60
C LEU A 123 8.95 -3.83 -5.57
N GLU A 124 8.73 -5.13 -5.49
CA GLU A 124 9.35 -6.11 -6.38
C GLU A 124 8.37 -7.22 -6.75
N ASP A 125 8.56 -7.84 -7.91
CA ASP A 125 7.73 -8.95 -8.36
C ASP A 125 7.85 -10.13 -7.39
N VAL A 126 6.73 -10.82 -7.17
CA VAL A 126 6.76 -12.02 -6.34
C VAL A 126 7.38 -13.18 -7.11
N SER A 127 8.54 -13.64 -6.63
CA SER A 127 9.25 -14.83 -7.11
C SER A 127 8.48 -16.14 -6.91
#